data_AF-A0A0F4IYE4-F1
#
_entry.id   AF-A0A0F4IYE4-F1
#
_cell.length_a   1.000
_cell.length_b   1.000
_cell.length_c   1.000
_cell.angle_alpha   90.00
_cell.angle_beta   90.00
_cell.angle_gamma   90.00
#
_symmetry.space_group_name_H-M   'P 1'
#
loop_
_entity.id
_entity.type
_entity.pdbx_description
1 polymer ?
#
loop_
_entity_poly.entity_id
_entity_poly.type
_entity_poly.pdbx_seq_one_letter_code
_entity_poly.pdbx_strand_id
1 'polypeptide(L)' 'HEADVAVIVTTSSFTAPAVEYADTCGIVPVDGGALAAWTEQETPPPWASAAGAPEPGHVFPGGAD' A
#
# COMPACT_ATOMS: atom_id res chain seq x y z
N HIS A 1 -13.67 -4.45 5.94
CA HIS A 1 -12.68 -3.73 6.76
C HIS A 1 -12.28 -2.50 5.97
N GLU A 2 -12.47 -1.31 6.55
CA GLU A 2 -12.22 0.00 5.94
C GLU A 2 -10.73 0.33 6.06
N ALA A 3 -9.88 -0.46 5.38
CA ALA A 3 -8.46 -0.17 5.30
C ALA A 3 -8.19 0.61 4.01
N ASP A 4 -7.57 1.78 4.14
CA ASP A 4 -7.20 2.64 3.02
C ASP A 4 -6.02 2.08 2.22
N VAL A 5 -5.19 1.22 2.83
CA VAL A 5 -3.95 0.69 2.24
C VAL A 5 -3.73 -0.77 2.62
N ALA A 6 -3.37 -1.58 1.62
CA ALA A 6 -2.85 -2.93 1.81
C ALA A 6 -1.32 -2.94 1.66
N VAL A 7 -0.61 -3.62 2.58
CA VAL A 7 0.85 -3.74 2.56
C VAL A 7 1.23 -5.21 2.72
N ILE A 8 2.15 -5.70 1.90
CA ILE A 8 2.72 -7.06 2.01
C ILE A 8 4.20 -6.98 2.32
N VAL A 9 4.62 -7.68 3.37
CA VAL A 9 6.00 -7.64 3.88
C VAL A 9 6.64 -9.02 3.74
N THR A 10 7.88 -9.05 3.26
CA THR A 10 8.73 -10.24 3.27
C THR A 10 10.10 -9.89 3.83
N THR A 11 10.71 -10.81 4.57
CA THR A 11 12.10 -10.68 5.05
C THR A 11 13.14 -11.07 3.98
N SER A 12 12.66 -11.55 2.82
CA SER A 12 13.46 -11.94 1.66
C SER A 12 13.16 -11.02 0.48
N SER A 13 13.30 -11.49 -0.76
CA SER A 13 12.93 -10.75 -1.97
C SER A 13 11.64 -11.29 -2.57
N PHE A 14 10.84 -10.40 -3.17
CA PHE A 14 9.73 -10.81 -4.01
C PHE A 14 10.22 -11.32 -5.36
N THR A 15 9.48 -12.26 -5.93
CA THR A 15 9.65 -12.64 -7.33
C THR A 15 9.02 -11.57 -8.22
N ALA A 16 9.47 -11.46 -9.48
CA ALA A 16 8.87 -10.55 -10.46
C ALA A 16 7.32 -10.64 -10.54
N PRO A 17 6.70 -11.84 -10.67
CA PRO A 17 5.24 -11.93 -10.72
C PRO A 17 4.55 -11.52 -9.40
N ALA A 18 5.22 -11.62 -8.26
CA ALA A 18 4.65 -11.15 -6.99
C ALA A 18 4.62 -9.63 -6.90
N VAL A 19 5.61 -8.95 -7.48
CA VAL A 19 5.63 -7.48 -7.58
C VAL A 19 4.52 -7.00 -8.53
N GLU A 20 4.36 -7.63 -9.69
CA GLU A 20 3.29 -7.30 -10.65
C GLU A 20 1.90 -7.48 -10.04
N TYR A 21 1.70 -8.54 -9.25
CA TYR A 21 0.44 -8.76 -8.55
C TYR A 21 0.15 -7.67 -7.52
N ALA A 22 1.17 -7.32 -6.71
CA ALA A 22 1.04 -6.25 -5.72
C ALA A 22 0.67 -4.91 -6.38
N ASP A 23 1.31 -4.56 -7.50
CA ASP A 23 0.99 -3.36 -8.28
C ASP A 23 -0.45 -3.38 -8.81
N THR A 24 -0.86 -4.50 -9.42
CA THR A 24 -2.23 -4.69 -9.94
C THR A 24 -3.30 -4.52 -8.86
N CYS A 25 -3.00 -4.94 -7.63
CA CYS A 25 -3.92 -4.87 -6.51
C CYS A 25 -3.79 -3.58 -5.69
N GLY A 26 -2.86 -2.67 -6.03
CA GLY A 26 -2.57 -1.48 -5.21
C GLY A 26 -2.01 -1.82 -3.82
N ILE A 27 -1.35 -2.97 -3.69
CA ILE A 27 -0.71 -3.42 -2.46
C ILE A 27 0.73 -2.90 -2.47
N VAL A 28 1.18 -2.29 -1.39
CA VAL A 28 2.57 -1.83 -1.25
C VAL A 28 3.47 -3.02 -0.88
N PRO A 29 4.42 -3.44 -1.74
CA PRO A 29 5.37 -4.49 -1.40
C PRO A 29 6.55 -3.92 -0.59
N VAL A 30 6.91 -4.59 0.50
CA VAL A 30 8.09 -4.29 1.34
C VAL A 30 8.97 -5.53 1.41
N ASP A 31 10.11 -5.51 0.72
CA ASP A 31 11.11 -6.58 0.80
C ASP A 31 12.03 -6.46 2.02
N GLY A 32 12.93 -7.42 2.22
CA GLY A 32 13.81 -7.45 3.38
C GLY A 32 14.72 -6.23 3.53
N GLY A 33 15.16 -5.63 2.43
CA GLY A 33 15.96 -4.39 2.44
C GLY A 33 15.11 -3.18 2.81
N ALA A 34 13.92 -3.06 2.21
CA ALA A 34 12.96 -2.01 2.55
C ALA A 34 12.46 -2.12 4.01
N LEU A 35 12.27 -3.35 4.50
CA LEU A 35 11.89 -3.63 5.88
C LEU A 35 13.01 -3.23 6.86
N ALA A 36 14.28 -3.51 6.52
CA ALA A 36 15.42 -3.09 7.32
C ALA A 36 15.50 -1.56 7.42
N ALA A 37 15.47 -0.87 6.28
CA ALA A 37 15.48 0.60 6.25
C ALA A 37 14.30 1.21 7.03
N TRP A 38 13.11 0.61 6.96
CA TRP A 38 11.97 1.06 7.75
C TRP A 38 12.17 0.82 9.26
N THR A 39 12.72 -0.34 9.64
CA THR A 39 13.05 -0.68 11.04
C THR A 39 14.09 0.28 11.61
N GLU A 40 15.05 0.69 10.78
CA GLU A 40 16.11 1.64 11.11
C GLU A 40 15.65 3.11 11.04
N GLN A 41 14.38 3.36 10.71
CA GLN A 41 13.77 4.69 10.53
C GLN A 41 14.42 5.52 9.41
N GLU A 42 15.09 4.86 8.47
CA GLU A 42 15.69 5.51 7.29
C GLU A 42 14.65 5.78 6.20
N THR A 43 13.52 5.07 6.22
CA THR A 43 12.38 5.28 5.32
C THR A 43 11.08 5.51 6.09
N PRO A 44 10.17 6.34 5.57
CA PRO A 44 8.84 6.52 6.15
C PRO A 44 8.04 5.21 6.10
N PRO A 45 7.02 5.05 6.97
CA PRO A 45 6.18 3.86 6.94
C PRO A 45 5.43 3.73 5.59
N PRO A 46 5.21 2.50 5.10
CA PRO A 46 4.74 2.26 3.73
C PRO A 46 3.34 2.85 3.44
N TRP A 47 2.48 2.96 4.45
CA TRP A 47 1.15 3.58 4.31
C TRP A 47 1.18 5.12 4.27
N ALA A 48 2.29 5.77 4.65
CA ALA A 48 2.42 7.22 4.51
C ALA A 48 2.63 7.66 3.04
N SER A 49 3.15 6.77 2.18
CA SER A 49 3.36 7.05 0.76
C SER A 49 2.05 6.99 -0.05
N ALA A 50 1.09 6.17 0.39
CA ALA A 50 -0.20 6.00 -0.28
C ALA A 50 -1.15 7.20 -0.11
N ALA A 51 -0.87 8.13 0.81
CA ALA A 51 -1.69 9.31 1.11
C ALA A 51 -1.72 10.38 -0.02
N GLY A 52 -1.13 10.09 -1.19
CA GLY A 52 -1.06 10.99 -2.34
C GLY A 52 -2.05 10.71 -3.48
N ALA A 53 -2.86 9.65 -3.42
CA ALA A 53 -3.88 9.41 -4.44
C ALA A 53 -5.12 10.27 -4.17
N PRO A 54 -5.55 11.18 -5.07
CA PRO A 54 -6.82 11.86 -4.92
C PRO A 54 -7.93 10.81 -5.03
N GLU A 55 -8.67 10.63 -3.94
CA GLU A 55 -9.83 9.76 -3.89
C GLU A 55 -10.80 10.18 -5.01
N PRO A 56 -11.15 9.32 -5.99
CA PRO A 56 -12.21 9.67 -6.93
C PRO A 56 -13.49 9.78 -6.12
N GLY A 57 -14.00 11.01 -6.02
CA GLY A 57 -15.15 11.38 -5.20
C GLY A 57 -16.29 10.37 -5.33
N HIS A 58 -16.46 9.56 -4.29
CA HIS A 58 -17.64 8.74 -4.11
C HIS A 58 -18.80 9.68 -3.78
N VAL A 59 -19.47 10.17 -4.81
CA VAL A 59 -20.78 10.82 -4.65
C VAL A 59 -21.78 9.73 -4.28
N PHE A 60 -22.10 9.59 -3.00
CA PHE A 60 -23.26 8.81 -2.57
C PHE A 60 -24.51 9.52 -3.11
N PRO A 61 -25.33 8.91 -3.99
CA PRO A 61 -26.60 9.51 -4.37
C PRO A 61 -27.51 9.51 -3.13
N GLY A 62 -27.84 10.72 -2.70
CA GLY A 62 -28.63 11.00 -1.50
C GLY A 62 -29.97 10.29 -1.49
N GLY A 63 -30.38 9.90 -0.28
CA GLY A 63 -31.73 9.46 0.01
C GLY A 63 -32.74 10.53 -0.40
N ALA A 64 -33.75 10.11 -1.15
CA ALA A 64 -34.97 10.87 -1.31
C ALA A 64 -35.89 10.55 -0.12
N ASP A 65 -36.40 11.63 0.46
CA ASP A 65 -37.40 11.82 1.53
C ASP A 65 -38.51 10.75 1.61
#